data_AF-A0A8C4S3E6-F1
#
_entry.id   AF-A0A8C4S3E6-F1
#
_cell.length_a   1.000
_cell.length_b   1.000
_cell.length_c   1.000
_cell.angle_alpha   90.00
_cell.angle_beta   90.00
_cell.angle_gamma   90.00
#
_symmetry.space_group_name_H-M   'P 1'
#
loop_
_entity.id
_entity.type
_entity.pdbx_description
1 polymer ?
#
loop_
_entity_poly.entity_id
_entity_poly.type
_entity_poly.pdbx_seq_one_letter_code
_entity_poly.pdbx_strand_id
1 'polypeptide(L)'
;MHKTLKLAAIPTGIGLSLLPFRVHAGSEDKQGGISLKVEELSLYTKPEDDYKYVVETTELEESISTVRKSVEPYTTWVQDFLTVLKPKIEHSVHLGKESYEFLKNPPPGFYPRFGVIGFTGIIGLFLARGSRIKKLIYPSGLMALSTSLYYPQQAVTVAKTTGESLYEWSLQSYVTLESLWKEYTSEDSNKKKNKKNEGSHCEEDSQKNPVSETKS
;
A
#
# COMPACT_ATOMS: atom_id res chain seq x y z
N MET A 1 -46.89 27.82 -15.74
CA MET A 1 -47.09 26.37 -15.50
C MET A 1 -45.80 25.63 -15.85
N HIS A 2 -45.01 25.25 -14.86
CA HIS A 2 -43.88 24.35 -15.02
C HIS A 2 -43.97 23.30 -13.91
N LYS A 3 -44.18 22.04 -14.31
CA LYS A 3 -44.20 20.88 -13.41
C LYS A 3 -42.85 20.21 -13.54
N THR A 4 -42.11 20.05 -12.45
CA THR A 4 -40.95 19.16 -12.40
C THR A 4 -41.15 18.07 -11.36
N LEU A 5 -40.76 16.88 -11.81
CA LEU A 5 -41.13 15.56 -11.35
C LEU A 5 -40.30 15.18 -10.11
N LYS A 6 -40.95 14.67 -9.06
CA LYS A 6 -40.30 14.03 -7.92
C LYS A 6 -39.63 12.73 -8.37
N LEU A 7 -38.34 12.58 -8.10
CA LEU A 7 -37.61 11.31 -8.25
C LEU A 7 -37.38 10.73 -6.85
N ALA A 8 -38.15 9.70 -6.49
CA ALA A 8 -37.97 8.93 -5.27
C ALA A 8 -36.96 7.81 -5.55
N ALA A 9 -35.84 7.83 -4.85
CA ALA A 9 -34.78 6.83 -4.94
C ALA A 9 -35.17 5.56 -4.16
N ILE A 10 -34.97 4.43 -4.81
CA ILE A 10 -35.27 3.07 -4.34
C ILE A 10 -34.29 2.69 -3.21
N PRO A 11 -34.74 2.05 -2.10
CA PRO A 11 -33.84 1.56 -1.08
C PRO A 11 -33.02 0.37 -1.61
N THR A 12 -31.70 0.57 -1.70
CA THR A 12 -30.73 -0.51 -1.87
C THR A 12 -30.25 -0.95 -0.49
N GLY A 13 -30.46 -2.21 -0.14
CA GLY A 13 -30.03 -2.76 1.15
C GLY A 13 -30.55 -4.16 1.39
N ILE A 14 -30.15 -5.12 0.55
CA ILE A 14 -30.31 -6.55 0.82
C ILE A 14 -29.00 -7.06 1.43
N GLY A 15 -29.09 -7.55 2.66
CA GLY A 15 -28.27 -8.66 3.17
C GLY A 15 -26.98 -8.32 3.91
N LEU A 16 -26.93 -8.66 5.21
CA LEU A 16 -26.21 -9.86 5.67
C LEU A 16 -26.58 -10.14 7.15
N SER A 17 -27.60 -10.97 7.39
CA SER A 17 -27.88 -11.51 8.72
C SER A 17 -26.97 -12.72 8.93
N LEU A 18 -25.99 -12.60 9.84
CA LEU A 18 -25.15 -13.71 10.29
C LEU A 18 -25.90 -14.46 11.39
N LEU A 19 -26.26 -15.73 11.14
CA LEU A 19 -26.76 -16.66 12.16
C LEU A 19 -25.74 -17.80 12.35
N PRO A 20 -25.28 -18.08 13.59
CA PRO A 20 -24.39 -19.20 13.87
C PRO A 20 -25.18 -20.52 14.02
N PHE A 21 -24.74 -21.55 13.29
CA PHE A 21 -25.22 -22.92 13.42
C PHE A 21 -24.68 -23.54 14.72
N ARG A 22 -25.56 -23.93 15.64
CA ARG A 22 -25.22 -24.74 16.82
C ARG A 22 -25.47 -26.22 16.51
N VAL A 23 -24.43 -27.02 16.61
CA VAL A 23 -24.53 -28.48 16.56
C VAL A 23 -24.98 -28.97 17.95
N HIS A 24 -26.08 -29.72 17.97
CA HIS A 24 -26.64 -30.38 19.14
C HIS A 24 -26.38 -31.89 18.98
N ALA A 25 -25.45 -32.44 19.77
CA ALA A 25 -25.27 -33.88 19.87
C ALA A 25 -25.97 -34.35 21.16
N GLY A 26 -27.10 -35.02 20.97
CA GLY A 26 -27.88 -35.65 22.04
C GLY A 26 -27.20 -36.90 22.59
N SER A 27 -27.31 -37.06 23.90
CA SER A 27 -26.89 -38.20 24.72
C SER A 27 -27.62 -39.49 24.36
N GLU A 28 -27.01 -40.65 24.63
CA GLU A 28 -27.67 -41.58 25.57
C GLU A 28 -26.70 -42.56 26.22
N ASP A 29 -27.07 -42.92 27.43
CA ASP A 29 -26.34 -43.64 28.44
C ASP A 29 -26.77 -45.13 28.51
N LYS A 30 -26.00 -45.91 29.27
CA LYS A 30 -26.38 -47.14 30.02
C LYS A 30 -26.34 -48.49 29.31
N GLN A 31 -25.19 -49.11 29.57
CA GLN A 31 -24.96 -50.49 29.99
C GLN A 31 -26.15 -51.20 30.69
N GLY A 32 -26.50 -52.38 30.17
CA GLY A 32 -27.38 -53.37 30.80
C GLY A 32 -27.23 -54.71 30.07
N GLY A 33 -26.53 -55.67 30.69
CA GLY A 33 -26.00 -56.87 30.04
C GLY A 33 -27.05 -57.86 29.55
N ILE A 34 -26.79 -58.43 28.36
CA ILE A 34 -27.40 -59.65 27.86
C ILE A 34 -26.24 -60.54 27.39
N SER A 35 -26.21 -61.76 27.94
CA SER A 35 -25.20 -62.79 27.70
C SER A 35 -25.23 -63.26 26.25
N LEU A 36 -24.38 -62.70 25.41
CA LEU A 36 -24.22 -63.11 24.00
C LEU A 36 -23.28 -64.33 23.92
N LYS A 37 -23.73 -65.38 23.25
CA LYS A 37 -22.98 -66.61 23.00
C LYS A 37 -21.72 -66.30 22.17
N VAL A 38 -20.57 -66.81 22.62
CA VAL A 38 -19.25 -66.67 21.96
C VAL A 38 -19.23 -67.29 20.54
N GLU A 39 -20.22 -68.13 20.22
CA GLU A 39 -20.37 -68.83 18.93
C GLU A 39 -20.87 -67.93 17.79
N GLU A 40 -21.43 -66.75 18.09
CA GLU A 40 -21.86 -65.76 17.08
C GLU A 40 -20.75 -64.74 16.74
N LEU A 41 -19.59 -64.76 17.43
CA LEU A 41 -18.40 -64.00 17.06
C LEU A 41 -17.57 -64.70 15.96
N SER A 42 -18.22 -65.11 14.86
CA SER A 42 -17.48 -65.46 13.63
C SER A 42 -16.82 -64.20 13.07
N LEU A 43 -15.59 -63.94 13.51
CA LEU A 43 -14.70 -62.82 13.14
C LEU A 43 -14.40 -62.68 11.63
N TYR A 44 -14.91 -63.58 10.79
CA TYR A 44 -14.68 -63.59 9.35
C TYR A 44 -15.94 -63.81 8.50
N THR A 45 -17.13 -63.89 9.11
CA THR A 45 -18.38 -63.89 8.35
C THR A 45 -18.72 -62.45 7.99
N LYS A 46 -18.37 -62.05 6.77
CA LYS A 46 -18.82 -60.79 6.19
C LYS A 46 -20.33 -60.92 5.94
N PRO A 47 -21.19 -60.09 6.55
CA PRO A 47 -22.60 -60.10 6.22
C PRO A 47 -22.75 -59.78 4.73
N GLU A 48 -23.63 -60.49 4.03
CA GLU A 48 -24.18 -60.01 2.76
C GLU A 48 -25.07 -58.81 3.07
N ASP A 49 -24.42 -57.71 3.42
CA ASP A 49 -25.05 -56.40 3.39
C ASP A 49 -25.35 -56.15 1.92
N ASP A 50 -26.62 -56.21 1.56
CA ASP A 50 -27.16 -55.48 0.42
C ASP A 50 -27.03 -53.98 0.75
N TYR A 51 -25.80 -53.50 0.86
CA TYR A 51 -25.50 -52.09 0.86
C TYR A 51 -25.79 -51.67 -0.58
N LYS A 52 -27.05 -51.31 -0.83
CA LYS A 52 -27.31 -50.33 -1.85
C LYS A 52 -26.46 -49.14 -1.43
N TYR A 53 -25.33 -48.96 -2.11
CA TYR A 53 -24.50 -47.75 -2.03
C TYR A 53 -25.35 -46.64 -2.65
N VAL A 54 -26.40 -46.27 -1.93
CA VAL A 54 -27.01 -44.97 -2.05
C VAL A 54 -25.88 -44.10 -1.58
N VAL A 55 -25.15 -43.52 -2.53
CA VAL A 55 -24.52 -42.23 -2.30
C VAL A 55 -25.69 -41.39 -1.79
N GLU A 56 -25.89 -41.37 -0.48
CA GLU A 56 -26.82 -40.47 0.15
C GLU A 56 -26.27 -39.12 -0.27
N THR A 57 -26.90 -38.54 -1.29
CA THR A 57 -26.64 -37.22 -1.80
C THR A 57 -26.97 -36.30 -0.65
N THR A 58 -26.00 -36.22 0.25
CA THR A 58 -26.06 -35.49 1.50
C THR A 58 -26.18 -34.05 1.05
N GLU A 59 -27.07 -33.26 1.66
CA GLU A 59 -27.32 -31.86 1.29
C GLU A 59 -26.02 -31.05 1.09
N LEU A 60 -24.93 -31.47 1.75
CA LEU A 60 -23.57 -30.99 1.55
C LEU A 60 -23.01 -31.16 0.12
N GLU A 61 -23.16 -32.31 -0.54
CA GLU A 61 -22.67 -32.52 -1.90
C GLU A 61 -23.41 -31.65 -2.91
N GLU A 62 -24.71 -31.45 -2.72
CA GLU A 62 -25.52 -30.54 -3.53
C GLU A 62 -25.11 -29.08 -3.29
N SER A 63 -24.83 -28.69 -2.04
CA SER A 63 -24.33 -27.35 -1.71
C SER A 63 -22.94 -27.08 -2.30
N ILE A 64 -22.03 -28.05 -2.29
CA ILE A 64 -20.69 -27.91 -2.89
C ILE A 64 -20.80 -27.88 -4.42
N SER A 65 -21.71 -28.67 -5.00
CA SER A 65 -21.99 -28.70 -6.44
C SER A 65 -22.56 -27.36 -6.93
N THR A 66 -23.48 -26.76 -6.18
CA THR A 66 -24.04 -25.43 -6.51
C THR A 66 -22.98 -24.33 -6.39
N VAL A 67 -22.15 -24.36 -5.35
CA VAL A 67 -21.01 -23.44 -5.22
C VAL A 67 -20.04 -23.59 -6.39
N ARG A 68 -19.66 -24.82 -6.76
CA ARG A 68 -18.77 -25.05 -7.91
C ARG A 68 -19.37 -24.54 -9.22
N LYS A 69 -20.64 -24.86 -9.50
CA LYS A 69 -21.34 -24.38 -10.70
C LYS A 69 -21.44 -22.86 -10.75
N SER A 70 -21.63 -22.22 -9.59
CA SER A 70 -21.66 -20.75 -9.52
C SER A 70 -20.29 -20.11 -9.72
N VAL A 71 -19.19 -20.76 -9.30
CA VAL A 71 -17.82 -20.25 -9.45
C VAL A 71 -17.23 -20.51 -10.83
N GLU A 72 -17.65 -21.57 -11.52
CA GLU A 72 -17.23 -21.95 -12.87
C GLU A 72 -17.20 -20.77 -13.86
N PRO A 73 -18.27 -19.95 -14.02
CA PRO A 73 -18.25 -18.78 -14.91
C PRO A 73 -17.32 -17.65 -14.45
N TYR A 74 -16.96 -17.57 -13.16
CA TYR A 74 -15.97 -16.58 -12.70
C TYR A 74 -14.55 -17.01 -13.06
N THR A 75 -14.27 -18.31 -13.08
CA THR A 75 -12.92 -18.80 -13.45
C THR A 75 -12.58 -18.50 -14.91
N THR A 76 -13.55 -18.61 -15.81
CA THR A 76 -13.37 -18.27 -17.23
C THR A 76 -13.15 -16.77 -17.42
N TRP A 77 -13.95 -15.94 -16.73
CA TRP A 77 -13.77 -14.47 -16.74
C TRP A 77 -12.39 -14.06 -16.20
N VAL A 78 -11.93 -14.67 -15.10
CA VAL A 78 -10.60 -14.39 -14.56
C VAL A 78 -9.50 -14.82 -15.52
N GLN A 79 -9.62 -15.96 -16.19
CA GLN A 79 -8.66 -16.39 -17.20
C GLN A 79 -8.59 -15.41 -18.37
N ASP A 80 -9.72 -14.91 -18.86
CA ASP A 80 -9.78 -13.89 -19.92
C ASP A 80 -9.16 -12.56 -19.47
N PHE A 81 -9.43 -12.11 -18.25
CA PHE A 81 -8.81 -10.91 -17.70
C PHE A 81 -7.29 -11.07 -17.54
N LEU A 82 -6.83 -12.24 -17.11
CA LEU A 82 -5.41 -12.54 -16.97
C LEU A 82 -4.71 -12.59 -18.34
N THR A 83 -5.34 -13.11 -19.39
CA THR A 83 -4.76 -13.10 -20.75
C THR A 83 -4.67 -11.70 -21.33
N VAL A 84 -5.61 -10.80 -21.02
CA VAL A 84 -5.55 -9.38 -21.41
C VAL A 84 -4.54 -8.59 -20.58
N LEU A 85 -4.40 -8.93 -19.29
CA LEU A 85 -3.55 -8.21 -18.36
C LEU A 85 -2.06 -8.59 -18.52
N LYS A 86 -1.74 -9.85 -18.83
CA LYS A 86 -0.38 -10.33 -19.11
C LYS A 86 0.40 -9.42 -20.07
N PRO A 87 -0.06 -9.16 -21.32
CA PRO A 87 0.69 -8.34 -22.26
C PRO A 87 0.76 -6.87 -21.83
N LYS A 88 -0.22 -6.37 -21.07
CA LYS A 88 -0.17 -4.99 -20.53
C LYS A 88 0.91 -4.84 -19.47
N ILE A 89 1.03 -5.82 -18.57
CA ILE A 89 2.07 -5.83 -17.55
C ILE A 89 3.43 -5.98 -18.21
N GLU A 90 3.58 -6.90 -19.17
CA GLU A 90 4.83 -7.06 -19.92
C GLU A 90 5.23 -5.77 -20.63
N HIS A 91 4.29 -5.09 -21.28
CA HIS A 91 4.53 -3.79 -21.92
C HIS A 91 4.91 -2.71 -20.91
N SER A 92 4.24 -2.63 -19.75
CA SER A 92 4.59 -1.67 -18.69
C SER A 92 5.95 -1.95 -18.07
N VAL A 93 6.31 -3.22 -17.88
CA VAL A 93 7.63 -3.62 -17.38
C VAL A 93 8.70 -3.34 -18.43
N HIS A 94 8.44 -3.59 -19.70
CA HIS A 94 9.36 -3.29 -20.79
C HIS A 94 9.60 -1.79 -20.92
N LEU A 95 8.54 -0.99 -20.98
CA LEU A 95 8.59 0.48 -21.00
C LEU A 95 9.28 1.02 -19.73
N GLY A 96 9.01 0.41 -18.58
CA GLY A 96 9.68 0.73 -17.32
C GLY A 96 11.18 0.44 -17.37
N LYS A 97 11.59 -0.68 -17.98
CA LYS A 97 13.00 -1.04 -18.17
C LYS A 97 13.70 -0.08 -19.14
N GLU A 98 13.05 0.26 -20.25
CA GLU A 98 13.55 1.26 -21.21
C GLU A 98 13.70 2.64 -20.55
N SER A 99 12.70 3.04 -19.77
CA SER A 99 12.75 4.28 -19.00
C SER A 99 13.86 4.25 -17.95
N TYR A 100 14.04 3.11 -17.27
CA TYR A 100 15.09 2.93 -16.27
C TYR A 100 16.48 3.00 -16.90
N GLU A 101 16.72 2.36 -18.05
CA GLU A 101 17.99 2.47 -18.77
C GLU A 101 18.27 3.91 -19.22
N PHE A 102 17.23 4.65 -19.59
CA PHE A 102 17.32 6.06 -19.94
C PHE A 102 17.59 6.98 -18.74
N LEU A 103 16.97 6.70 -17.58
CA LEU A 103 17.28 7.41 -16.33
C LEU A 103 18.68 7.05 -15.79
N LYS A 104 19.19 5.87 -16.09
CA LYS A 104 20.52 5.41 -15.66
C LYS A 104 21.65 6.09 -16.42
N ASN A 105 21.46 6.40 -17.70
CA ASN A 105 22.40 7.18 -18.53
C ASN A 105 21.72 8.43 -19.09
N PRO A 106 21.39 9.42 -18.24
CA PRO A 106 20.65 10.57 -18.70
C PRO A 106 21.54 11.44 -19.60
N PRO A 107 21.05 11.89 -20.75
CA PRO A 107 21.76 12.89 -21.53
C PRO A 107 21.89 14.19 -20.71
N PRO A 108 23.01 14.93 -20.84
CA PRO A 108 23.24 16.14 -20.06
C PRO A 108 22.09 17.14 -20.25
N GLY A 109 21.42 17.50 -19.15
CA GLY A 109 20.31 18.45 -19.15
C GLY A 109 18.89 17.83 -19.12
N PHE A 110 18.73 16.52 -18.96
CA PHE A 110 17.43 15.86 -18.85
C PHE A 110 16.59 16.33 -17.65
N TYR A 111 17.12 16.19 -16.43
CA TYR A 111 16.38 16.53 -15.20
C TYR A 111 16.01 18.01 -15.07
N PRO A 112 16.88 18.98 -15.41
CA PRO A 112 16.49 20.39 -15.40
C PRO A 112 15.30 20.66 -16.34
N ARG A 113 15.30 20.06 -17.54
CA ARG A 113 14.21 20.25 -18.52
C ARG A 113 12.91 19.56 -18.09
N PHE A 114 12.99 18.33 -17.61
CA PHE A 114 11.83 17.59 -17.08
C PHE A 114 11.28 18.19 -15.81
N GLY A 115 12.16 18.70 -14.95
CA GLY A 115 11.78 19.44 -13.75
C GLY A 115 10.98 20.67 -14.12
N VAL A 116 11.48 21.51 -15.04
CA VAL A 116 10.74 22.70 -15.51
C VAL A 116 9.42 22.31 -16.17
N ILE A 117 9.40 21.35 -17.10
CA ILE A 117 8.15 20.89 -17.75
C ILE A 117 7.13 20.36 -16.74
N GLY A 118 7.58 19.56 -15.76
CA GLY A 118 6.72 18.97 -14.75
C GLY A 118 6.17 20.02 -13.79
N PHE A 119 7.04 20.91 -13.31
CA PHE A 119 6.63 22.00 -12.42
C PHE A 119 5.65 22.95 -13.11
N THR A 120 5.91 23.33 -14.36
CA THR A 120 5.00 24.22 -15.12
C THR A 120 3.66 23.52 -15.38
N GLY A 121 3.66 22.21 -15.63
CA GLY A 121 2.45 21.41 -15.80
C GLY A 121 1.60 21.34 -14.53
N ILE A 122 2.23 21.10 -13.37
CA ILE A 122 1.53 21.05 -12.08
C ILE A 122 0.98 22.43 -11.71
N ILE A 123 1.78 23.49 -11.87
CA ILE A 123 1.36 24.88 -11.65
C ILE A 123 0.21 25.22 -12.60
N GLY A 124 0.33 24.83 -13.87
CA GLY A 124 -0.68 25.01 -14.90
C GLY A 124 -1.97 24.29 -14.59
N LEU A 125 -1.91 23.04 -14.10
CA LEU A 125 -3.07 22.25 -13.69
C LEU A 125 -3.73 22.82 -12.43
N PHE A 126 -2.95 23.27 -11.46
CA PHE A 126 -3.44 23.91 -10.24
C PHE A 126 -4.18 25.20 -10.53
N LEU A 127 -3.68 25.97 -11.50
CA LEU A 127 -4.41 27.09 -12.06
C LEU A 127 -5.64 26.57 -12.84
N ALA A 128 -5.48 25.70 -13.82
CA ALA A 128 -6.53 25.32 -14.78
C ALA A 128 -7.74 24.65 -14.13
N ARG A 129 -7.58 23.85 -13.07
CA ARG A 129 -8.64 23.03 -12.46
C ARG A 129 -9.69 23.82 -11.65
N GLY A 130 -9.89 25.11 -11.95
CA GLY A 130 -11.03 25.88 -11.46
C GLY A 130 -11.06 26.09 -9.94
N SER A 131 -9.90 26.08 -9.30
CA SER A 131 -9.82 26.23 -7.85
C SER A 131 -10.02 27.69 -7.42
N ARG A 132 -10.74 27.89 -6.31
CA ARG A 132 -11.00 29.21 -5.66
C ARG A 132 -9.70 29.99 -5.41
N ILE A 133 -8.55 29.31 -5.37
CA ILE A 133 -7.21 29.88 -5.33
C ILE A 133 -7.00 30.96 -6.41
N LYS A 134 -7.44 30.74 -7.66
CA LYS A 134 -7.33 31.77 -8.72
C LYS A 134 -8.09 33.05 -8.37
N LYS A 135 -9.23 32.92 -7.67
CA LYS A 135 -10.02 34.08 -7.23
C LYS A 135 -9.34 34.89 -6.13
N LEU A 136 -8.33 34.34 -5.45
CA LEU A 136 -7.57 35.04 -4.42
C LEU A 136 -6.26 35.60 -4.98
N ILE A 137 -5.44 34.74 -5.60
CA ILE A 137 -4.11 35.12 -6.08
C ILE A 137 -4.14 36.11 -7.24
N TYR A 138 -5.13 36.03 -8.13
CA TYR A 138 -5.21 36.94 -9.27
C TYR A 138 -5.50 38.40 -8.86
N PRO A 139 -6.56 38.70 -8.08
CA PRO A 139 -6.79 40.06 -7.61
C PRO A 139 -5.77 40.50 -6.55
N SER A 140 -5.30 39.63 -5.65
CA SER A 140 -4.28 40.02 -4.67
C SER A 140 -2.94 40.33 -5.32
N GLY A 141 -2.53 39.52 -6.30
CA GLY A 141 -1.31 39.72 -7.08
C GLY A 141 -1.39 41.00 -7.92
N LEU A 142 -2.50 41.22 -8.62
CA LEU A 142 -2.69 42.46 -9.38
C LEU A 142 -2.76 43.68 -8.48
N MET A 143 -3.42 43.61 -7.32
CA MET A 143 -3.40 44.71 -6.34
C MET A 143 -1.98 44.97 -5.85
N ALA A 144 -1.24 43.94 -5.44
CA ALA A 144 0.13 44.10 -4.95
C ALA A 144 1.06 44.69 -6.02
N LEU A 145 0.93 44.27 -7.27
CA LEU A 145 1.68 44.85 -8.38
C LEU A 145 1.27 46.30 -8.64
N SER A 146 -0.03 46.61 -8.57
CA SER A 146 -0.54 47.96 -8.75
C SER A 146 -0.08 48.89 -7.63
N THR A 147 -0.13 48.46 -6.37
CA THR A 147 0.36 49.23 -5.22
C THR A 147 1.88 49.37 -5.25
N SER A 148 2.60 48.35 -5.71
CA SER A 148 4.06 48.43 -5.88
C SER A 148 4.46 49.46 -6.93
N LEU A 149 3.72 49.54 -8.05
CA LEU A 149 3.99 50.52 -9.10
C LEU A 149 3.58 51.94 -8.69
N TYR A 150 2.47 52.08 -7.96
CA TYR A 150 1.96 53.38 -7.53
C TYR A 150 2.71 53.96 -6.31
N TYR A 151 3.27 53.11 -5.44
CA TYR A 151 4.06 53.52 -4.26
C TYR A 151 5.36 52.70 -4.10
N PRO A 152 6.37 52.95 -4.94
CA PRO A 152 7.61 52.15 -4.97
C PRO A 152 8.43 52.24 -3.67
N GLN A 153 8.38 53.36 -2.95
CA GLN A 153 9.14 53.54 -1.69
C GLN A 153 8.65 52.58 -0.58
N GLN A 154 7.33 52.41 -0.46
CA GLN A 154 6.74 51.48 0.51
C GLN A 154 7.05 50.03 0.12
N ALA A 155 6.97 49.71 -1.18
CA ALA A 155 7.31 48.39 -1.69
C ALA A 155 8.77 48.01 -1.42
N VAL A 156 9.73 48.93 -1.61
CA VAL A 156 11.15 48.69 -1.33
C VAL A 156 11.39 48.44 0.16
N THR A 157 10.75 49.21 1.06
CA THR A 157 10.91 48.99 2.51
C THR A 157 10.36 47.63 2.96
N VAL A 158 9.19 47.24 2.45
CA VAL A 158 8.58 45.93 2.72
C VAL A 158 9.40 44.80 2.11
N ALA A 159 9.95 45.00 0.91
CA ALA A 159 10.80 44.01 0.25
C ALA A 159 12.11 43.79 1.00
N LYS A 160 12.71 44.84 1.59
CA LYS A 160 13.92 44.72 2.42
C LYS A 160 13.66 43.89 3.67
N THR A 161 12.66 44.27 4.47
CA THR A 161 12.36 43.56 5.73
C THR A 161 11.91 42.12 5.49
N THR A 162 11.10 41.89 4.45
CA THR A 162 10.67 40.54 4.06
C THR A 162 11.84 39.74 3.47
N GLY A 163 12.70 40.38 2.69
CA GLY A 163 13.87 39.76 2.08
C GLY A 163 14.88 39.26 3.11
N GLU A 164 15.16 40.04 4.17
CA GLU A 164 16.03 39.63 5.27
C GLU A 164 15.45 38.42 6.02
N SER A 165 14.17 38.47 6.41
CA SER A 165 13.52 37.36 7.10
C SER A 165 13.44 36.08 6.26
N LEU A 166 13.14 36.22 4.96
CA LEU A 166 13.13 35.09 4.04
C LEU A 166 14.52 34.50 3.84
N TYR A 167 15.55 35.34 3.78
CA TYR A 167 16.94 34.90 3.68
C TYR A 167 17.38 34.13 4.92
N GLU A 168 17.07 34.63 6.13
CA GLU A 168 17.35 33.91 7.38
C GLU A 168 16.61 32.57 7.46
N TRP A 169 15.32 32.53 7.12
CA TRP A 169 14.56 31.28 7.08
C TRP A 169 15.11 30.31 6.04
N SER A 170 15.55 30.82 4.88
CA SER A 170 16.18 30.00 3.84
C SER A 170 17.47 29.38 4.35
N LEU A 171 18.36 30.15 4.99
CA LEU A 171 19.60 29.64 5.58
C LEU A 171 19.31 28.58 6.63
N GLN A 172 18.33 28.83 7.52
CA GLN A 172 17.92 27.87 8.52
C GLN A 172 17.36 26.58 7.90
N SER A 173 16.59 26.70 6.81
CA SER A 173 16.07 25.55 6.07
C SER A 173 17.19 24.72 5.42
N TYR A 174 18.21 25.36 4.86
CA TYR A 174 19.36 24.68 4.27
C TYR A 174 20.15 23.94 5.34
N VAL A 175 20.44 24.59 6.46
CA VAL A 175 21.18 23.99 7.58
C VAL A 175 20.40 22.82 8.19
N THR A 176 19.09 22.97 8.39
CA THR A 176 18.24 21.89 8.93
C THR A 176 18.11 20.71 7.96
N LEU A 177 18.00 20.99 6.66
CA LEU A 177 17.97 19.94 5.64
C LEU A 177 19.32 19.22 5.52
N GLU A 178 20.43 19.95 5.59
CA GLU A 178 21.77 19.36 5.63
C GLU A 178 21.94 18.48 6.88
N SER A 179 21.48 18.94 8.05
CA SER A 179 21.55 18.12 9.27
C SER A 179 20.70 16.85 9.17
N LEU A 180 19.48 16.94 8.65
CA LEU A 180 18.60 15.78 8.45
C LEU A 180 19.18 14.79 7.42
N TRP A 181 19.73 15.30 6.33
CA TRP A 181 20.39 14.48 5.31
C TRP A 181 21.64 13.79 5.85
N LYS A 182 22.45 14.53 6.62
CA LYS A 182 23.66 14.00 7.25
C LYS A 182 23.33 12.96 8.31
N GLU A 183 22.25 13.14 9.08
CA GLU A 183 21.75 12.16 10.04
C GLU A 183 21.27 10.88 9.34
N TYR A 184 20.46 11.00 8.28
CA TYR A 184 20.03 9.85 7.46
C TYR A 184 21.22 9.08 6.87
N THR A 185 22.20 9.79 6.33
CA THR A 185 23.41 9.18 5.74
C THR A 185 24.36 8.60 6.81
N SER A 186 24.41 9.21 8.00
CA SER A 186 25.22 8.74 9.13
C SER A 186 24.59 7.52 9.81
N GLU A 187 23.27 7.43 9.86
CA GLU A 187 22.57 6.24 10.37
C GLU A 187 22.78 5.04 9.44
N ASP A 188 22.67 5.24 8.12
CA ASP A 188 22.94 4.18 7.13
C ASP A 188 24.40 3.70 7.13
N SER A 189 25.35 4.61 7.37
CA SER A 189 26.77 4.26 7.46
C SER A 189 27.16 3.63 8.82
N ASN A 190 26.55 4.04 9.94
CA ASN A 190 26.72 3.38 11.24
C ASN A 190 26.08 1.99 11.29
N LYS A 191 24.89 1.80 10.69
CA LYS A 191 24.30 0.45 10.52
C LYS A 191 25.19 -0.47 9.68
N LYS A 192 25.82 0.04 8.62
CA LYS A 192 26.80 -0.71 7.82
C LYS A 192 28.10 -1.02 8.57
N LYS A 193 28.58 -0.12 9.44
CA LYS A 193 29.79 -0.36 10.26
C LYS A 193 29.54 -1.32 11.42
N ASN A 194 28.42 -1.21 12.14
CA ASN A 194 28.08 -2.16 13.22
C ASN A 194 27.91 -3.59 12.69
N LYS A 195 27.27 -3.75 11.52
CA LYS A 195 27.12 -5.07 10.88
C LYS A 195 28.45 -5.67 10.38
N LYS A 196 29.50 -4.85 10.22
CA LYS A 196 30.86 -5.28 9.87
C LYS A 196 31.71 -5.58 11.10
N ASN A 197 31.46 -4.89 12.21
CA ASN A 197 32.15 -5.10 13.49
C ASN A 197 31.61 -6.33 14.27
N GLU A 198 30.34 -6.70 14.12
CA GLU A 198 29.80 -7.96 14.70
C GLU A 198 30.30 -9.23 14.00
N GLY A 199 30.90 -9.11 12.80
CA GLY A 199 31.49 -10.25 12.07
C GLY A 199 32.98 -10.46 12.31
N SER A 200 33.63 -9.69 13.19
CA SER A 200 35.09 -9.71 13.39
C SER A 200 35.46 -9.71 14.88
N HIS A 201 34.76 -10.49 15.70
CA HIS A 201 35.16 -10.75 17.09
C HIS A 201 35.24 -12.25 17.36
N CYS A 202 36.32 -12.88 16.89
CA CYS A 202 36.98 -14.06 17.45
C CYS A 202 38.45 -14.05 16.98
N GLU A 203 39.37 -14.42 17.89
CA GLU A 203 40.86 -14.51 17.76
C GLU A 203 41.63 -13.17 17.74
N GLU A 204 42.71 -12.93 18.49
CA GLU A 204 43.39 -13.63 19.59
C GLU A 204 44.29 -12.59 20.31
N ASP A 205 44.71 -12.97 21.51
CA ASP A 205 45.34 -12.28 22.62
C ASP A 205 46.80 -11.78 22.43
N SER A 206 47.19 -10.93 23.39
CA SER A 206 48.55 -10.63 23.88
C SER A 206 49.46 -9.66 23.08
N GLN A 207 49.74 -8.48 23.66
CA GLN A 207 50.92 -8.30 24.53
C GLN A 207 51.12 -6.83 25.02
N LYS A 208 50.96 -6.60 26.34
CA LYS A 208 51.84 -5.82 27.26
C LYS A 208 52.08 -4.29 27.06
N ASN A 209 51.26 -3.46 27.74
CA ASN A 209 51.54 -2.41 28.77
C ASN A 209 52.88 -1.59 28.77
N PRO A 210 52.97 -0.40 29.45
CA PRO A 210 52.30 0.91 29.29
C PRO A 210 53.29 2.12 29.26
N VAL A 211 52.72 3.35 29.26
CA VAL A 211 53.30 4.67 29.68
C VAL A 211 54.04 5.49 28.62
N SER A 212 53.46 6.64 28.24
CA SER A 212 53.90 7.96 28.75
C SER A 212 53.04 9.10 28.18
N GLU A 213 52.59 9.98 29.09
CA GLU A 213 52.03 11.30 28.85
C GLU A 213 52.93 12.17 27.94
N THR A 214 52.36 13.11 27.18
CA THR A 214 52.54 14.57 27.39
C THR A 214 51.95 15.41 26.24
N LYS A 215 50.94 16.19 26.61
CA LYS A 215 50.69 17.60 26.27
C LYS A 215 51.64 18.27 25.25
N SER A 216 51.09 18.76 24.14
CA SER A 216 51.09 20.19 23.78
C SER A 216 50.11 20.50 22.66
#